data_AF-A0A2M7H8B6-F1
#
_entry.id   AF-A0A2M7H8B6-F1
#
_cell.length_a   1.000
_cell.length_b   1.000
_cell.length_c   1.000
_cell.angle_alpha   90.00
_cell.angle_beta   90.00
_cell.angle_gamma   90.00
#
_symmetry.space_group_name_H-M   'P 1'
#
loop_
_entity.id
_entity.type
_entity.pdbx_description
1 polymer ?
#
loop_
_entity_poly.entity_id
_entity_poly.type
_entity_poly.pdbx_seq_one_letter_code
_entity_poly.pdbx_strand_id
1 'polypeptide(L)'
;MKRAIRVILFASLVIGLISIVGCGGVGGADVTLEGLSLGTVTMDGKPVAGLPSDKINLSLEVSARRVLVNTSTNGTIITLVPSGATIEIESNNVSIKGVKPEQIKVEWAVTQGD
;
A
#
# COMPACT_ATOMS: atom_id res chain seq x y z
N MET A 1 51.95 -9.15 17.56
CA MET A 1 50.77 -9.65 18.31
C MET A 1 49.69 -8.58 18.55
N LYS A 2 49.99 -7.40 19.11
CA LYS A 2 48.97 -6.36 19.41
C LYS A 2 48.22 -5.81 18.18
N ARG A 3 48.86 -5.76 17.00
CA ARG A 3 48.24 -5.27 15.74
C ARG A 3 47.25 -6.27 15.13
N ALA A 4 47.55 -7.56 15.17
CA ALA A 4 46.67 -8.62 14.66
C ALA A 4 45.36 -8.71 15.48
N ILE A 5 45.46 -8.57 16.81
CA ILE A 5 44.30 -8.57 17.71
C ILE A 5 43.36 -7.39 17.42
N ARG A 6 43.91 -6.20 17.11
CA ARG A 6 43.11 -5.01 16.76
C ARG A 6 42.38 -5.17 15.41
N VAL A 7 42.98 -5.84 14.44
CA VAL A 7 42.37 -6.10 13.13
C VAL A 7 41.22 -7.11 13.25
N ILE A 8 41.39 -8.15 14.07
CA ILE A 8 40.33 -9.15 14.31
C ILE A 8 39.12 -8.52 15.02
N LEU A 9 39.36 -7.67 16.03
CA LEU A 9 38.31 -6.93 16.73
C LEU A 9 37.54 -5.97 15.81
N PHE A 10 38.23 -5.29 14.89
CA PHE A 10 37.58 -4.43 13.91
C PHE A 10 36.76 -5.23 12.90
N ALA A 11 37.27 -6.37 12.42
CA ALA A 11 36.53 -7.24 11.51
C ALA A 11 35.27 -7.83 12.17
N SER A 12 35.33 -8.25 13.44
CA SER A 12 34.15 -8.73 14.15
C SER A 12 33.11 -7.64 14.38
N LEU A 13 33.55 -6.39 14.60
CA LEU A 13 32.65 -5.24 14.79
C LEU A 13 31.91 -4.90 13.48
N VAL A 14 32.60 -4.96 12.33
CA VAL A 14 31.98 -4.72 11.03
C VAL A 14 30.98 -5.82 10.65
N ILE A 15 31.28 -7.09 10.94
CA ILE A 15 30.36 -8.21 10.67
C ILE A 15 29.11 -8.10 11.57
N GLY A 16 29.27 -7.73 12.85
CA GLY A 16 28.14 -7.50 13.75
C GLY A 16 27.25 -6.33 13.35
N LEU A 17 27.82 -5.29 12.73
CA LEU A 17 27.07 -4.12 12.21
C LEU A 17 26.22 -4.44 10.97
N ILE A 18 26.61 -5.44 10.17
CA ILE A 18 25.82 -5.86 9.00
C ILE A 18 24.61 -6.72 9.44
N SER A 19 24.73 -7.44 10.56
CA SER A 19 23.64 -8.23 11.15
C SER A 19 22.50 -7.38 11.75
N ILE A 20 22.73 -6.10 12.04
CA ILE A 20 21.69 -5.17 12.54
C ILE A 20 20.89 -4.52 11.40
N VAL A 21 21.37 -4.62 10.15
CA VAL A 21 20.71 -4.02 8.98
C VAL A 21 19.98 -5.07 8.13
N GLY A 22 20.21 -6.36 8.38
CA GLY A 22 19.64 -7.45 7.59
C GLY A 22 18.92 -8.50 8.44
N CYS A 23 17.66 -8.27 8.77
CA CYS A 23 16.55 -9.24 8.65
C CYS A 23 15.25 -8.63 9.19
N GLY A 24 14.89 -7.45 8.71
CA GLY A 24 13.50 -7.00 8.81
C GLY A 24 12.73 -7.73 7.73
N GLY A 25 12.15 -8.89 8.07
CA GLY A 25 11.26 -9.63 7.20
C GLY A 25 10.40 -8.67 6.38
N VAL A 26 10.40 -8.86 5.07
CA VAL A 26 9.64 -8.09 4.11
C VAL A 26 8.17 -8.46 4.31
N GLY A 27 7.58 -8.03 5.43
CA GLY A 27 6.15 -7.96 5.60
C GLY A 27 5.70 -6.78 4.78
N GLY A 28 5.32 -7.04 3.53
CA GLY A 28 4.43 -6.16 2.80
C GLY A 28 3.01 -6.50 3.23
N ALA A 29 2.24 -5.51 3.65
CA ALA A 29 0.80 -5.66 3.79
C ALA A 29 0.15 -5.32 2.45
N ASP A 30 -0.60 -6.27 1.91
CA ASP A 30 -1.48 -6.02 0.78
C ASP A 30 -2.71 -5.26 1.28
N VAL A 31 -3.03 -4.14 0.64
CA VAL A 31 -4.19 -3.31 1.01
C VAL A 31 -5.20 -3.36 -0.11
N THR A 32 -6.36 -3.96 0.18
CA THR A 32 -7.48 -4.05 -0.75
C THR A 32 -8.62 -3.16 -0.28
N LEU A 33 -9.10 -2.27 -1.15
CA LEU A 33 -10.32 -1.50 -0.98
C LEU A 33 -11.40 -2.14 -1.83
N GLU A 34 -12.44 -2.68 -1.21
CA GLU A 34 -13.48 -3.42 -1.91
C GLU A 34 -14.73 -2.57 -2.16
N GLY A 35 -15.37 -2.80 -3.30
CA GLY A 35 -16.71 -2.26 -3.59
C GLY A 35 -16.77 -0.75 -3.76
N LEU A 36 -15.68 -0.10 -4.17
CA LEU A 36 -15.64 1.33 -4.43
C LEU A 36 -16.54 1.67 -5.62
N SER A 37 -17.53 2.54 -5.39
CA SER A 37 -18.44 2.97 -6.45
C SER A 37 -17.76 3.94 -7.40
N LEU A 38 -17.82 3.66 -8.70
CA LEU A 38 -17.33 4.56 -9.75
C LEU A 38 -18.35 5.65 -10.13
N GLY A 39 -19.57 5.60 -9.56
CA GLY A 39 -20.69 6.39 -10.06
C GLY A 39 -21.06 6.03 -11.50
N THR A 40 -21.71 6.96 -12.21
CA THR A 40 -22.03 6.77 -13.63
C THR A 40 -20.78 6.98 -14.48
N VAL A 41 -20.24 5.89 -15.03
CA VAL A 41 -19.14 5.97 -16.01
C VAL A 41 -19.71 6.41 -17.36
N THR A 42 -19.21 7.54 -17.89
CA THR A 42 -19.64 8.08 -19.19
C THR A 42 -18.48 8.17 -20.18
N MET A 43 -18.74 7.91 -21.46
CA MET A 43 -17.83 8.18 -22.58
C MET A 43 -18.55 9.14 -23.55
N ASP A 44 -17.89 10.26 -23.88
CA ASP A 44 -18.48 11.35 -24.68
C ASP A 44 -19.84 11.85 -24.14
N GLY A 45 -19.98 11.91 -22.80
CA GLY A 45 -21.19 12.36 -22.13
C GLY A 45 -22.36 11.36 -22.16
N LYS A 46 -22.17 10.16 -22.70
CA LYS A 46 -23.16 9.07 -22.68
C LYS A 46 -22.77 8.01 -21.65
N PRO A 47 -23.72 7.47 -20.87
CA PRO A 47 -23.43 6.35 -19.97
C PRO A 47 -22.86 5.17 -20.74
N VAL A 48 -21.77 4.60 -20.24
CA VAL A 48 -21.19 3.37 -20.79
C VAL A 48 -22.06 2.20 -20.33
N ALA A 49 -22.78 1.58 -21.27
CA ALA A 49 -23.54 0.37 -21.01
C ALA A 49 -22.64 -0.88 -21.13
N GLY A 50 -22.97 -1.94 -20.39
CA GLY A 50 -22.26 -3.24 -20.49
C GLY A 50 -21.04 -3.40 -19.58
N LEU A 51 -20.84 -2.52 -18.60
CA LEU A 51 -19.86 -2.74 -17.55
C LEU A 51 -20.30 -3.91 -16.65
N PRO A 52 -19.38 -4.81 -16.23
CA PRO A 52 -19.72 -5.94 -15.35
C PRO A 52 -20.26 -5.52 -13.98
N SER A 53 -19.89 -4.33 -13.51
CA SER A 53 -20.29 -3.76 -12.22
C SER A 53 -20.13 -2.24 -12.25
N ASP A 54 -20.86 -1.52 -11.40
CA ASP A 54 -20.64 -0.10 -11.09
C ASP A 54 -19.61 0.10 -9.95
N LYS A 55 -19.12 -1.02 -9.41
CA LYS A 55 -18.15 -1.08 -8.32
C LYS A 55 -16.85 -1.72 -8.77
N ILE A 56 -15.75 -1.25 -8.19
CA ILE A 56 -14.41 -1.80 -8.37
C ILE A 56 -13.78 -2.16 -7.04
N ASN A 57 -12.88 -3.12 -7.09
CA ASN A 57 -11.91 -3.39 -6.05
C ASN A 57 -10.58 -2.75 -6.47
N LEU A 58 -9.91 -2.09 -5.54
CA LEU A 58 -8.56 -1.56 -5.71
C LEU A 58 -7.62 -2.33 -4.80
N SER A 59 -6.59 -2.94 -5.38
CA SER A 59 -5.50 -3.56 -4.62
C SER A 59 -4.23 -2.72 -4.79
N LEU A 60 -3.61 -2.38 -3.67
CA LEU A 60 -2.38 -1.60 -3.61
C LEU A 60 -1.21 -2.50 -3.22
N GLU A 61 -0.27 -2.65 -4.15
CA GLU A 61 0.96 -3.42 -3.94
C GLU A 61 2.06 -2.53 -3.36
N VAL A 62 2.03 -2.36 -2.03
CA VAL A 62 2.95 -1.49 -1.31
C VAL A 62 3.57 -2.18 -0.10
N SER A 63 4.85 -1.93 0.15
CA SER A 63 5.52 -2.46 1.34
C SER A 63 5.09 -1.71 2.59
N ALA A 64 4.12 -2.25 3.32
CA ALA A 64 3.66 -1.69 4.58
C ALA A 64 3.85 -2.67 5.74
N ARG A 65 4.45 -2.18 6.83
CA ARG A 65 4.65 -2.89 8.10
C ARG A 65 3.65 -2.45 9.17
N ARG A 66 3.11 -1.24 9.03
CA ARG A 66 2.11 -0.67 9.93
C ARG A 66 1.08 0.08 9.13
N VAL A 67 -0.18 -0.12 9.51
CA VAL A 67 -1.32 0.63 9.03
C VAL A 67 -1.76 1.56 10.15
N LEU A 68 -1.78 2.86 9.87
CA LEU A 68 -2.31 3.87 10.78
C LEU A 68 -3.66 4.32 10.24
N VAL A 69 -4.70 4.19 11.05
CA VAL A 69 -6.06 4.62 10.68
C VAL A 69 -6.42 5.81 11.56
N ASN A 70 -6.77 6.93 10.92
CA ASN A 70 -7.26 8.12 11.59
C ASN A 70 -8.64 8.46 11.03
N THR A 71 -9.66 8.41 11.88
CA THR A 71 -11.04 8.69 11.50
C THR A 71 -11.51 9.97 12.17
N SER A 72 -12.12 10.85 11.39
CA SER A 72 -12.68 12.14 11.82
C SER A 72 -14.07 12.33 11.25
N THR A 73 -14.70 13.47 11.56
CA THR A 73 -15.98 13.87 10.95
C THR A 73 -15.90 14.08 9.44
N ASN A 74 -14.70 14.35 8.91
CA ASN A 74 -14.49 14.65 7.49
C ASN A 74 -14.18 13.41 6.65
N GLY A 75 -13.92 12.27 7.31
CA GLY A 75 -13.53 11.04 6.62
C GLY A 75 -12.50 10.22 7.39
N THR A 76 -11.96 9.21 6.72
CA THR A 76 -10.93 8.30 7.23
C THR A 76 -9.66 8.44 6.42
N ILE A 77 -8.52 8.57 7.09
CA ILE A 77 -7.19 8.59 6.49
C ILE A 77 -6.45 7.33 6.94
N ILE A 78 -5.99 6.54 5.97
CA ILE A 78 -5.20 5.34 6.17
C ILE A 78 -3.79 5.62 5.68
N THR A 79 -2.80 5.55 6.57
CA THR A 79 -1.38 5.76 6.24
C THR A 79 -0.61 4.47 6.40
N LEU A 80 0.17 4.13 5.37
CA LEU A 80 0.93 2.90 5.27
C LEU A 80 2.42 3.20 5.47
N VAL A 81 3.03 2.58 6.48
CA VAL A 81 4.43 2.83 6.88
C VAL A 81 5.23 1.54 6.69
N PRO A 82 6.42 1.56 6.05
CA PRO A 82 7.20 2.74 5.65
C PRO A 82 6.94 3.26 4.23
N SER A 83 6.01 2.68 3.46
CA SER A 83 5.79 3.09 2.06
C SER A 83 5.45 4.58 1.90
N GLY A 84 4.86 5.22 2.91
CA GLY A 84 4.40 6.60 2.84
C GLY A 84 3.09 6.75 2.04
N ALA A 85 2.49 5.64 1.62
CA ALA A 85 1.22 5.63 0.91
C ALA A 85 0.10 6.08 1.85
N THR A 86 -0.80 6.93 1.34
CA THR A 86 -1.93 7.46 2.10
C THR A 86 -3.21 7.29 1.29
N ILE A 87 -4.25 6.77 1.92
CA ILE A 87 -5.59 6.60 1.37
C ILE A 87 -6.52 7.51 2.17
N GLU A 88 -7.10 8.51 1.54
CA GLU A 88 -8.07 9.44 2.13
C GLU A 88 -9.46 9.06 1.61
N ILE A 89 -10.35 8.66 2.51
CA ILE A 89 -11.73 8.27 2.22
C ILE A 89 -12.64 9.33 2.81
N GLU A 90 -13.23 10.13 1.94
CA GLU A 90 -14.26 11.13 2.29
C GLU A 90 -15.63 10.66 1.78
N SER A 91 -16.70 11.40 2.09
CA SER A 91 -18.08 10.98 1.79
C SER A 91 -18.34 10.65 0.32
N ASN A 92 -17.64 11.28 -0.61
CA ASN A 92 -17.84 11.11 -2.06
C ASN A 92 -16.54 10.86 -2.83
N ASN A 93 -15.41 10.65 -2.15
CA ASN A 93 -14.10 10.61 -2.81
C ASN A 93 -13.15 9.65 -2.09
N VAL A 94 -12.35 8.94 -2.88
CA VAL A 94 -11.20 8.17 -2.40
C VAL A 94 -9.96 8.71 -3.10
N SER A 95 -9.02 9.26 -2.34
CA SER A 95 -7.74 9.75 -2.85
C SER A 95 -6.60 8.85 -2.38
N ILE A 96 -5.76 8.41 -3.31
CA ILE A 96 -4.58 7.60 -3.04
C ILE A 96 -3.35 8.43 -3.40
N LYS A 97 -2.43 8.60 -2.45
CA LYS A 97 -1.18 9.36 -2.60
C LYS A 97 0.02 8.49 -2.23
N GLY A 98 1.18 8.81 -2.80
CA GLY A 98 2.45 8.11 -2.47
C GLY A 98 2.57 6.71 -3.06
N VAL A 99 1.75 6.37 -4.05
CA VAL A 99 1.75 5.08 -4.77
C VAL A 99 1.91 5.34 -6.25
N LYS A 100 2.75 4.55 -6.93
CA LYS A 100 2.90 4.67 -8.39
C LYS A 100 1.74 3.98 -9.11
N PRO A 101 1.31 4.44 -10.30
CA PRO A 101 0.20 3.84 -11.03
C PRO A 101 0.35 2.32 -11.26
N GLU A 102 1.57 1.85 -11.55
CA GLU A 102 1.88 0.43 -11.76
C GLU A 102 1.72 -0.45 -10.53
N GLN A 103 1.60 0.14 -9.33
CA GLN A 103 1.39 -0.56 -8.07
C GLN A 103 -0.09 -0.64 -7.67
N ILE A 104 -0.98 -0.11 -8.51
CA ILE A 104 -2.43 -0.14 -8.29
C ILE A 104 -3.04 -1.13 -9.28
N LYS A 105 -3.74 -2.13 -8.74
CA LYS A 105 -4.56 -3.06 -9.52
C LYS A 105 -6.02 -2.71 -9.33
N VAL A 106 -6.73 -2.62 -10.45
CA VAL A 106 -8.16 -2.36 -10.48
C VAL A 106 -8.86 -3.59 -11.02
N GLU A 107 -9.81 -4.12 -10.25
CA GLU A 107 -10.62 -5.25 -10.64
C GLU A 107 -12.09 -4.88 -10.51
N TRP A 108 -12.94 -5.38 -11.42
CA TRP A 108 -14.38 -5.20 -11.27
C TRP A 108 -14.85 -5.99 -10.05
N ALA A 109 -15.65 -5.35 -9.19
CA ALA A 109 -16.32 -6.05 -8.11
C ALA A 109 -17.47 -6.86 -8.73
N VAL A 110 -17.15 -8.02 -9.29
CA VAL A 110 -18.15 -8.99 -9.72
C VAL A 110 -18.75 -9.61 -8.48
N THR A 111 -20.04 -9.39 -8.26
CA THR A 111 -20.81 -10.14 -7.27
C THR A 111 -20.67 -11.60 -7.65
N GLN A 112 -19.95 -12.38 -6.85
CA GLN A 112 -19.98 -13.83 -6.97
C GLN A 112 -21.45 -14.21 -6.75
N GLY A 113 -22.10 -14.70 -7.80
CA GLY A 113 -23.54 -14.92 -7.82
C GLY A 113 -24.00 -15.84 -6.68
N ASP A 114 -25.20 -15.54 -6.18
CA ASP A 114 -26.03 -16.38 -5.31
C ASP A 114 -26.12 -17.84 -5.80
#